data_AF-A0AAD5MND5-F1
#
_entry.id   AF-A0AAD5MND5-F1
#
_cell.length_a   1.000
_cell.length_b   1.000
_cell.length_c   1.000
_cell.angle_alpha   90.00
_cell.angle_beta   90.00
_cell.angle_gamma   90.00
#
_symmetry.space_group_name_H-M   'P 1'
#
loop_
_entity.id
_entity.type
_entity.pdbx_description
1 polymer ?
#
loop_
_entity_poly.entity_id
_entity_poly.type
_entity_poly.pdbx_seq_one_letter_code
_entity_poly.pdbx_strand_id
1 'polypeptide(L)' 'MKALSKDLVRGAIDQVNETVLMRWVQPRVLNTTQVLSMANRTATWSKDFIVIENIVSENAREILTKS' A
#
# COMPACT_ATOMS: atom_id res chain seq x y z
N MET A 1 6.35 2.49 -26.43
CA MET A 1 6.29 1.58 -25.26
C MET A 1 7.67 1.11 -24.79
N LYS A 2 8.68 1.99 -24.67
CA LYS A 2 10.08 1.58 -24.40
C LYS A 2 10.30 1.00 -22.99
N ALA A 3 9.62 1.53 -21.98
CA ALA A 3 9.76 1.05 -20.60
C ALA A 3 9.00 -0.27 -20.36
N LEU A 4 7.82 -0.42 -20.99
CA LEU A 4 7.05 -1.66 -20.99
C LEU A 4 7.79 -2.78 -21.72
N SER A 5 8.40 -2.49 -22.87
CA SER A 5 9.14 -3.50 -23.66
C SER A 5 10.46 -3.94 -23.02
N LYS A 6 10.95 -3.21 -22.01
CA LYS A 6 12.19 -3.51 -21.29
C LYS A 6 11.92 -4.04 -19.88
N ASP A 7 10.66 -4.37 -19.56
CA ASP A 7 10.23 -4.82 -18.24
C ASP A 7 10.63 -3.90 -17.07
N LEU A 8 10.86 -2.61 -17.34
CA LEU A 8 11.15 -1.61 -16.30
C LEU A 8 9.89 -1.26 -15.50
N VAL A 9 8.73 -1.35 -16.17
CA VAL A 9 7.41 -1.08 -15.60
C VAL A 9 6.40 -2.09 -16.16
N ARG A 10 5.39 -2.43 -15.36
CA ARG A 10 4.24 -3.24 -15.79
C ARG A 10 2.97 -2.45 -15.52
N GLY A 11 2.06 -2.41 -16.49
CA GLY A 11 0.93 -1.49 -16.45
C GLY A 11 0.04 -1.56 -17.68
N ALA A 12 -0.87 -0.60 -17.82
CA ALA A 12 -1.70 -0.38 -19.00
C ALA A 12 -1.77 1.12 -19.31
N ILE A 13 -1.91 1.47 -20.59
CA ILE A 13 -2.09 2.86 -21.04
C ILE A 13 -3.55 2.98 -21.48
N ASP A 14 -4.27 3.90 -20.85
CA ASP A 14 -5.59 4.33 -21.29
C ASP A 14 -5.41 5.59 -22.15
N GLN A 15 -5.48 5.40 -23.47
CA GLN A 15 -5.26 6.48 -24.43
C GLN A 15 -6.41 7.50 -24.42
N VAL A 16 -7.64 7.07 -24.14
CA VAL A 16 -8.82 7.96 -24.24
C VAL A 16 -8.80 8.97 -23.10
N ASN A 17 -8.48 8.51 -21.90
CA ASN A 17 -8.37 9.36 -20.72
C ASN A 17 -6.96 9.95 -20.54
N GLU A 18 -6.03 9.66 -21.46
CA GLU A 18 -4.61 10.05 -21.38
C GLU A 18 -3.94 9.65 -20.04
N THR A 19 -4.32 8.49 -19.49
CA THR A 19 -3.78 8.01 -18.21
C THR A 19 -2.93 6.75 -18.36
N VAL A 20 -2.03 6.54 -17.41
CA VAL A 20 -1.21 5.33 -17.34
C VAL A 20 -1.38 4.65 -16.00
N LEU A 21 -1.89 3.43 -16.03
CA LEU A 21 -1.99 2.56 -14.87
C LEU A 21 -0.66 1.84 -14.65
N MET A 22 0.10 2.24 -13.63
CA MET A 22 1.31 1.54 -13.21
C MET A 22 0.98 0.51 -12.13
N ARG A 23 1.13 -0.77 -12.45
CA ARG A 23 0.92 -1.87 -11.48
C ARG A 23 2.20 -2.24 -10.74
N TRP A 24 3.35 -2.08 -11.40
CA TRP A 24 4.64 -2.43 -10.83
C TRP A 24 5.75 -1.64 -11.50
N VAL A 25 6.81 -1.38 -10.74
CA VAL A 25 8.04 -0.70 -11.18
C VAL A 25 9.25 -1.48 -10.70
N GLN A 26 10.32 -1.47 -11.48
CA GLN A 26 11.57 -2.13 -11.09
C GLN A 26 12.13 -1.53 -9.78
N PRO A 27 12.42 -2.37 -8.75
CA PRO A 27 13.08 -1.92 -7.53
C PRO A 27 14.46 -1.35 -7.83
N ARG A 28 14.87 -0.36 -7.03
CA ARG A 28 16.20 0.26 -7.13
C ARG A 28 16.83 0.38 -5.75
N VAL A 29 18.14 0.63 -5.73
CA VAL A 29 18.88 0.94 -4.50
C VAL A 29 18.32 2.21 -3.86
N LEU A 30 18.16 2.17 -2.54
CA LEU A 30 17.64 3.27 -1.73
C LEU A 30 18.73 3.84 -0.82
N ASN A 31 18.65 5.12 -0.52
CA ASN A 31 19.47 5.76 0.51
C ASN A 31 18.79 5.68 1.89
N THR A 32 19.54 6.00 2.95
CA THR A 32 19.06 5.89 4.34
C THR A 32 17.78 6.72 4.59
N THR A 33 17.68 7.92 4.02
CA THR A 33 16.50 8.78 4.15
C THR A 33 15.25 8.16 3.51
N GLN A 34 15.41 7.50 2.37
CA GLN A 34 14.33 6.78 1.69
C GLN A 34 13.86 5.57 2.50
N VAL A 35 14.81 4.81 3.08
CA VAL A 35 14.49 3.68 3.96
C VAL A 35 13.73 4.14 5.20
N LEU A 36 14.14 5.25 5.83
CA LEU A 36 13.44 5.82 6.98
C LEU A 36 12.00 6.24 6.62
N SER A 37 11.79 6.82 5.44
CA SER A 37 10.45 7.16 4.96
C SER A 37 9.57 5.91 4.81
N MET A 38 10.12 4.80 4.30
CA MET A 38 9.39 3.53 4.21
C MET A 38 9.03 2.95 5.59
N ALA A 39 9.96 3.02 6.55
CA ALA A 39 9.72 2.58 7.93
C ALA A 39 8.56 3.39 8.56
N ASN A 40 8.57 4.72 8.40
CA ASN A 40 7.51 5.59 8.91
C ASN A 40 6.14 5.25 8.30
N ARG A 41 6.08 5.00 6.98
CA ARG A 41 4.82 4.59 6.32
C ARG A 41 4.30 3.26 6.87
N THR A 42 5.18 2.31 7.14
CA THR A 42 4.82 1.01 7.73
C THR A 42 4.32 1.19 9.16
N ALA A 43 4.94 2.06 9.94
CA ALA A 43 4.49 2.39 11.29
C ALA A 43 3.11 3.06 11.30
N THR A 44 2.83 3.97 10.36
CA THR A 44 1.49 4.55 10.20
C THR A 44 0.46 3.47 9.88
N TRP A 45 0.76 2.59 8.93
CA TRP A 45 -0.16 1.49 8.59
C TRP A 45 -0.43 0.56 9.77
N SER A 46 0.59 0.28 10.59
CA SER A 46 0.43 -0.50 11.82
C SER A 46 -0.48 0.20 12.84
N LYS A 47 -0.39 1.53 12.98
CA LYS A 47 -1.30 2.30 13.84
C LYS A 47 -2.74 2.22 13.34
N ASP A 48 -2.95 2.38 12.03
CA ASP A 48 -4.29 2.28 11.43
C ASP A 48 -4.91 0.90 11.71
N PHE A 49 -4.10 -0.16 11.66
CA PHE A 49 -4.55 -1.51 12.00
C PHE A 49 -4.94 -1.65 13.48
N ILE A 50 -4.17 -1.10 14.41
CA ILE A 50 -4.50 -1.11 15.85
C ILE A 50 -5.83 -0.39 16.12
N VAL A 51 -6.09 0.71 15.42
CA VAL A 51 -7.38 1.42 15.54
C VAL A 51 -8.53 0.52 15.10
N ILE A 52 -8.38 -0.15 13.97
CA ILE A 52 -9.39 -1.10 13.47
C ILE A 52 -9.58 -2.25 14.45
N GLU A 53 -8.50 -2.82 14.98
CA GLU A 53 -8.52 -3.88 15.98
C GLU A 53 -9.32 -3.47 17.22
N ASN A 54 -9.06 -2.27 17.75
CA ASN A 54 -9.79 -1.76 18.92
C ASN A 54 -11.28 -1.62 18.62
N ILE A 55 -11.65 -1.02 17.49
CA ILE A 55 -13.07 -0.87 17.07
C ILE A 55 -13.74 -2.24 16.97
N VAL A 56 -13.08 -3.22 16.35
CA VAL A 56 -13.64 -4.57 16.22
C VAL A 56 -13.78 -5.21 17.60
N SER A 57 -12.77 -5.08 18.48
CA SER A 57 -12.79 -5.67 19.81
C SER A 57 -13.93 -5.13 20.69
N GLU A 58 -14.21 -3.82 20.61
CA GLU A 58 -15.26 -3.16 21.39
C GLU A 58 -16.65 -3.57 20.88
N ASN A 59 -16.89 -3.45 19.57
CA ASN A 59 -18.20 -3.73 18.98
C ASN A 59 -18.52 -5.23 18.94
N ALA A 60 -17.51 -6.09 18.75
CA ALA A 60 -17.73 -7.53 18.74
C ALA A 60 -17.93 -8.08 20.15
N ARG A 61 -17.54 -7.37 21.22
CA ARG A 61 -17.67 -7.87 22.60
C ARG A 61 -19.11 -8.17 22.97
N GLU A 62 -20.05 -7.30 22.62
CA GLU A 62 -21.49 -7.51 22.89
C GLU A 62 -22.05 -8.75 22.18
N ILE A 63 -21.54 -9.04 20.97
CA ILE A 63 -21.98 -10.19 20.16
C ILE A 63 -21.29 -11.48 20.61
N LEU A 64 -20.00 -11.42 20.93
CA LEU A 64 -19.15 -12.59 21.20
C LEU A 64 -19.22 -13.06 22.65
N THR A 65 -19.46 -12.16 23.62
CA THR A 65 -19.66 -12.54 25.02
C THR A 65 -21.13 -12.34 25.40
N LYS A 66 -21.98 -13.31 25.08
CA LYS A 66 -23.33 -13.40 25.66
C LYS A 66 -23.22 -13.76 27.15
N SER A 67 -23.41 -12.79 28.04
CA SER A 67 -23.86 -12.95 29.43
C SER A 67 -24.33 -11.60 29.97
#